data_AF-A0A1B9I7L2-F1
#
_entry.id   AF-A0A1B9I7L2-F1
#
_cell.length_a   1.000
_cell.length_b   1.000
_cell.length_c   1.000
_cell.angle_alpha   90.00
_cell.angle_beta   90.00
_cell.angle_gamma   90.00
#
_symmetry.space_group_name_H-M   'P 1'
#
loop_
_entity.id
_entity.type
_entity.pdbx_description
1 polymer ?
#
loop_
_entity_poly.entity_id
_entity_poly.type
_entity_poly.pdbx_seq_one_letter_code
_entity_poly.pdbx_strand_id
1 'polypeptide(L)'
;MSASSSKLSPSTFFLPFDPNSPLLVAKGVLTTGTLGAITGASIGVFQSKNPFALSINMTINLSIAGLTFFSIREYIVSPLLLSIEITPSHTKRLKALKLENLSDVQIGKLPESDLENLSEVRWNRLLDSSIAGGLTGGILSAAFRGKATFLKAGITSSLITSIIQLSINQIRIIRLKTLAKQSIQLENKDKDKNSIIFSKSHKEYNSSFNESQSQIIKSFEDNLRPSDEEITKSNIEKPSFPEKMMNSLTKFLPVRKLTNEEYIQTLEKKKDDINKRLKEIDEEEKRMYDWAQSQSGSPS
;
A
#
# COMPACT_ATOMS: atom_id res chain seq x y z
N MET A 1 -30.57 -7.91 -60.71
CA MET A 1 -29.48 -8.12 -59.73
C MET A 1 -29.08 -6.77 -59.19
N SER A 2 -29.63 -6.37 -58.04
CA SER A 2 -29.30 -5.08 -57.40
C SER A 2 -28.56 -5.37 -56.11
N ALA A 3 -27.27 -5.01 -56.08
CA ALA A 3 -26.42 -5.14 -54.92
C ALA A 3 -26.77 -4.04 -53.90
N SER A 4 -27.21 -4.43 -52.70
CA SER A 4 -27.40 -3.49 -51.61
C SER A 4 -26.05 -3.10 -51.02
N SER A 5 -25.64 -1.86 -51.26
CA SER A 5 -24.53 -1.21 -50.57
C SER A 5 -24.96 -0.94 -49.12
N SER A 6 -24.48 -1.74 -48.18
CA SER A 6 -24.58 -1.46 -46.75
C SER A 6 -23.58 -0.37 -46.38
N LYS A 7 -24.06 0.87 -46.23
CA LYS A 7 -23.31 1.97 -45.64
C LYS A 7 -23.04 1.65 -44.17
N LEU A 8 -21.80 1.29 -43.84
CA LEU A 8 -21.29 1.26 -42.47
C LEU A 8 -21.27 2.70 -41.94
N SER A 9 -22.12 3.00 -40.97
CA SER A 9 -22.07 4.23 -40.19
C SER A 9 -20.73 4.31 -39.43
N PRO A 10 -20.05 5.47 -39.38
CA PRO A 10 -18.86 5.63 -38.56
C PRO A 10 -19.27 5.52 -37.10
N SER A 11 -18.85 4.44 -36.43
CA SER A 11 -18.96 4.29 -34.99
C SER A 11 -18.14 5.42 -34.35
N THR A 12 -18.83 6.46 -33.89
CA THR A 12 -18.24 7.53 -33.08
C THR A 12 -17.49 6.86 -31.94
N PHE A 13 -16.17 7.07 -31.89
CA PHE A 13 -15.25 6.44 -30.95
C PHE A 13 -15.50 7.02 -29.54
N PHE A 14 -16.63 6.66 -28.93
CA PHE A 14 -16.99 7.11 -27.59
C PHE A 14 -16.30 6.20 -26.58
N LEU A 15 -15.16 6.66 -26.07
CA LEU A 15 -14.43 5.97 -25.02
C LEU A 15 -15.25 6.01 -23.73
N PRO A 16 -15.67 4.86 -23.16
CA PRO A 16 -16.37 4.86 -21.89
C PRO A 16 -15.44 5.38 -20.80
N PHE A 17 -15.79 6.52 -20.21
CA PHE A 17 -15.06 7.15 -19.12
C PHE A 17 -15.58 6.64 -17.77
N ASP A 18 -14.68 6.25 -16.86
CA ASP A 18 -15.06 5.85 -15.51
C ASP A 18 -15.20 7.13 -14.64
N PRO A 19 -16.39 7.44 -14.09
CA PRO A 19 -16.59 8.65 -13.29
C PRO A 19 -15.72 8.69 -12.02
N ASN A 20 -15.23 7.52 -11.56
CA ASN A 20 -14.36 7.42 -10.38
C ASN A 20 -12.88 7.65 -10.69
N SER A 21 -12.50 7.84 -11.95
CA SER A 21 -11.10 8.03 -12.38
C SER A 21 -10.36 9.15 -11.64
N PRO A 22 -10.93 10.37 -11.44
CA PRO A 22 -10.25 11.42 -10.70
C PRO A 22 -9.92 11.03 -9.25
N LEU A 23 -10.84 10.34 -8.59
CA LEU A 23 -10.65 9.87 -7.22
C LEU A 23 -9.57 8.79 -7.14
N LEU A 24 -9.52 7.88 -8.11
CA LEU A 24 -8.48 6.86 -8.20
C LEU A 24 -7.10 7.47 -8.41
N VAL A 25 -7.00 8.48 -9.28
CA VAL A 25 -5.75 9.23 -9.48
C VAL A 25 -5.34 9.94 -8.20
N ALA A 26 -6.24 10.67 -7.56
CA ALA A 26 -5.93 11.39 -6.32
C ALA A 26 -5.44 10.44 -5.20
N LYS A 27 -6.14 9.32 -4.97
CA LYS A 27 -5.73 8.28 -4.01
C LYS A 27 -4.37 7.68 -4.36
N GLY A 28 -4.15 7.43 -5.64
CA GLY A 28 -2.88 6.91 -6.15
C GLY A 28 -1.73 7.87 -5.87
N VAL A 29 -1.88 9.14 -6.25
CA VAL A 29 -0.88 10.20 -6.04
C VAL A 29 -0.56 10.36 -4.55
N LEU A 30 -1.59 10.42 -3.70
CA LEU A 30 -1.41 10.53 -2.25
C LEU A 30 -0.61 9.35 -1.71
N THR A 31 -0.96 8.12 -2.10
CA THR A 31 -0.26 6.90 -1.67
C THR A 31 1.19 6.91 -2.12
N THR A 32 1.46 7.27 -3.38
CA THR A 32 2.84 7.38 -3.89
C THR A 32 3.62 8.49 -3.20
N GLY A 33 2.99 9.63 -2.90
CA GLY A 33 3.61 10.72 -2.16
C GLY A 33 4.01 10.27 -0.74
N THR A 34 3.12 9.57 -0.03
CA THR A 34 3.44 9.04 1.31
C THR A 34 4.58 8.01 1.27
N LEU A 35 4.62 7.14 0.26
CA LEU A 35 5.74 6.22 0.08
C LEU A 35 7.05 6.97 -0.21
N GLY A 36 6.98 8.07 -0.96
CA GLY A 36 8.12 8.93 -1.26
C GLY A 36 8.66 9.59 0.00
N ALA A 37 7.77 10.11 0.85
CA ALA A 37 8.11 10.71 2.13
C ALA A 37 8.81 9.71 3.05
N ILE A 38 8.22 8.53 3.23
CA ILE A 38 8.77 7.45 4.07
C ILE A 38 10.15 7.05 3.54
N THR A 39 10.25 6.77 2.24
CA THR A 39 11.50 6.35 1.60
C THR A 39 12.59 7.41 1.73
N GLY A 40 12.27 8.68 1.45
CA GLY A 40 13.22 9.78 1.55
C GLY A 40 13.65 10.06 2.99
N ALA A 41 12.73 9.96 3.96
CA ALA A 41 13.06 10.08 5.38
C ALA A 41 14.01 8.95 5.83
N SER A 42 13.69 7.70 5.48
CA SER A 42 14.54 6.55 5.79
C SER A 42 15.94 6.69 5.20
N ILE A 43 16.05 7.02 3.91
CA ILE A 43 17.36 7.21 3.26
C ILE A 43 18.11 8.39 3.90
N GLY A 44 17.42 9.46 4.28
CA GLY A 44 18.03 10.62 4.90
C GLY A 44 18.67 10.28 6.25
N VAL A 45 17.97 9.50 7.07
CA VAL A 45 18.50 8.96 8.33
C VAL A 45 19.72 8.07 8.07
N PHE A 46 19.63 7.12 7.13
CA PHE A 46 20.74 6.22 6.81
C PHE A 46 21.98 6.93 6.26
N GLN A 47 21.81 7.98 5.46
CA GLN A 47 22.92 8.75 4.88
C GLN A 47 23.43 9.87 5.77
N SER A 48 22.91 10.03 7.00
CA SER A 48 23.23 11.16 7.89
C SER A 48 23.06 12.54 7.22
N LYS A 49 22.09 12.66 6.30
CA LYS A 49 21.68 13.93 5.66
C LYS A 49 20.39 14.42 6.30
N ASN A 50 19.99 15.66 6.03
CA ASN A 50 18.72 16.18 6.53
C ASN A 50 17.54 15.31 6.02
N PRO A 51 16.87 14.54 6.90
CA PRO A 51 15.85 13.58 6.48
C PRO A 51 14.57 14.27 5.98
N PHE A 52 14.32 15.49 6.45
CA PHE A 52 13.16 16.29 6.04
C PHE A 52 13.33 16.84 4.62
N ALA A 53 14.51 17.39 4.31
CA ALA A 53 14.77 17.89 2.96
C ALA A 53 14.72 16.75 1.92
N LEU A 54 15.29 15.58 2.26
CA LEU A 54 15.28 14.42 1.36
C LEU A 54 13.88 13.82 1.20
N SER A 55 13.08 13.76 2.28
CA SER A 55 11.70 13.27 2.21
C SER A 55 10.82 14.15 1.33
N ILE A 56 10.92 15.48 1.45
CA ILE A 56 10.15 16.43 0.62
C ILE A 56 10.53 16.28 -0.86
N ASN A 57 11.83 16.29 -1.18
CA ASN A 57 12.29 16.16 -2.56
C ASN A 57 11.82 14.84 -3.19
N MET A 58 11.89 13.74 -2.44
CA MET A 58 11.41 12.44 -2.91
C MET A 58 9.88 12.40 -3.04
N THR A 59 9.15 13.03 -2.11
CA THR A 59 7.68 13.15 -2.16
C THR A 59 7.23 13.87 -3.42
N ILE A 60 7.84 15.01 -3.74
CA ILE A 60 7.49 15.81 -4.92
C ILE A 60 7.77 15.00 -6.19
N ASN A 61 8.98 14.45 -6.32
CA ASN A 61 9.38 13.66 -7.49
C ASN A 61 8.46 12.44 -7.69
N LEU A 62 8.15 11.73 -6.60
CA LEU A 62 7.29 10.54 -6.67
C LEU A 62 5.82 10.89 -6.85
N SER A 63 5.36 12.06 -6.40
CA SER A 63 4.00 12.56 -6.66
C SER A 63 3.81 12.94 -8.12
N ILE A 64 4.81 13.57 -8.75
CA ILE A 64 4.79 13.88 -10.20
C ILE A 64 4.78 12.56 -11.00
N ALA A 65 5.64 11.61 -10.64
CA ALA A 65 5.66 10.29 -11.27
C ALA A 65 4.34 9.52 -11.06
N GLY A 66 3.75 9.59 -9.86
CA GLY A 66 2.46 9.01 -9.53
C GLY A 66 1.33 9.65 -10.33
N LEU A 67 1.29 10.98 -10.40
CA LEU A 67 0.26 11.73 -11.13
C LEU A 67 0.30 11.38 -12.61
N THR A 68 1.48 11.39 -13.21
CA THR A 68 1.66 11.01 -14.63
C THR A 68 1.27 9.55 -14.86
N PHE A 69 1.68 8.62 -13.99
CA PHE A 69 1.32 7.21 -14.08
C PHE A 69 -0.19 6.97 -13.99
N PHE A 70 -0.83 7.45 -12.93
CA PHE A 70 -2.26 7.23 -12.72
C PHE A 70 -3.10 7.96 -13.77
N SER A 71 -2.66 9.13 -14.24
CA SER A 71 -3.35 9.84 -15.32
C SER A 71 -3.27 9.07 -16.65
N ILE A 72 -2.07 8.63 -17.05
CA ILE A 72 -1.90 7.84 -18.28
C ILE A 72 -2.69 6.53 -18.16
N ARG A 73 -2.59 5.84 -17.02
CA ARG A 73 -3.29 4.58 -16.79
C ARG A 73 -4.80 4.74 -16.93
N GLU A 74 -5.37 5.74 -16.29
CA GLU A 74 -6.82 5.84 -16.12
C GLU A 74 -7.50 6.60 -17.27
N TYR A 75 -6.84 7.59 -17.87
CA TYR A 75 -7.43 8.42 -18.93
C TYR A 75 -7.03 7.99 -20.35
N ILE A 76 -5.93 7.24 -20.50
CA ILE A 76 -5.44 6.81 -21.82
C ILE A 76 -5.55 5.29 -21.94
N VAL A 77 -4.86 4.56 -21.04
CA VAL A 77 -4.68 3.12 -21.21
C VAL A 77 -5.95 2.33 -20.87
N SER A 78 -6.60 2.61 -19.74
CA SER A 78 -7.82 1.90 -19.34
C SER A 78 -8.97 2.07 -20.35
N PRO A 79 -9.28 3.28 -20.88
CA PRO A 79 -10.29 3.44 -21.92
C PRO A 79 -9.92 2.73 -23.23
N LEU A 80 -8.65 2.78 -23.63
CA LEU A 80 -8.17 2.08 -24.83
C LEU A 80 -8.28 0.55 -24.69
N LEU A 81 -7.86 -0.01 -23.56
CA LEU A 81 -7.94 -1.46 -23.34
C LEU A 81 -9.38 -1.95 -23.20
N LEU A 82 -10.28 -1.13 -22.64
CA LEU A 82 -11.71 -1.39 -22.61
C LEU A 82 -12.30 -1.43 -24.03
N SER A 83 -11.83 -0.57 -24.93
CA SER A 83 -12.33 -0.51 -26.31
C SER A 83 -11.92 -1.71 -27.18
N ILE A 84 -10.87 -2.44 -26.81
CA ILE A 84 -10.32 -3.55 -27.62
C ILE A 84 -10.74 -4.94 -27.08
N GLU A 85 -11.49 -5.01 -25.96
CA GLU A 85 -12.02 -6.25 -25.35
C GLU A 85 -10.99 -7.41 -25.18
N ILE A 86 -9.70 -7.11 -25.10
CA ILE A 86 -8.60 -8.09 -25.17
C ILE A 86 -8.53 -9.05 -23.95
N THR A 87 -9.27 -8.82 -22.87
CA THR A 87 -9.20 -9.66 -21.67
C THR A 87 -10.59 -9.93 -21.07
N PRO A 88 -10.93 -11.19 -20.71
CA PRO A 88 -12.26 -11.56 -20.16
C PRO A 88 -12.65 -10.77 -18.90
N SER A 89 -11.66 -10.28 -18.14
CA SER A 89 -11.86 -9.45 -16.95
C SER A 89 -12.34 -8.03 -17.27
N HIS A 90 -12.00 -7.51 -18.45
CA HIS A 90 -12.48 -6.22 -18.94
C HIS A 90 -13.92 -6.31 -19.44
N THR A 91 -14.32 -7.44 -20.02
CA THR A 91 -15.72 -7.69 -20.40
C THR A 91 -16.64 -7.69 -19.17
N LYS A 92 -16.18 -8.21 -18.02
CA LYS A 92 -16.91 -8.12 -16.74
C LYS A 92 -16.94 -6.70 -16.17
N ARG A 93 -15.83 -5.95 -16.21
CA ARG A 93 -15.80 -4.54 -15.76
C ARG A 93 -16.64 -3.63 -16.65
N LEU A 94 -16.65 -3.85 -17.96
CA LEU A 94 -17.51 -3.14 -18.92
C LEU A 94 -18.98 -3.51 -18.73
N LYS A 95 -19.31 -4.78 -18.42
CA LYS A 95 -20.65 -5.18 -17.99
C LYS A 95 -21.04 -4.52 -16.66
N ALA A 96 -20.14 -4.46 -15.68
CA ALA A 96 -20.38 -3.79 -14.40
C ALA A 96 -20.60 -2.28 -14.56
N LEU A 97 -19.78 -1.59 -15.35
CA LEU A 97 -19.94 -0.16 -15.66
C LEU A 97 -21.18 0.13 -16.53
N LYS A 98 -21.57 -0.79 -17.41
CA LYS A 98 -22.86 -0.72 -18.14
C LYS A 98 -24.05 -0.99 -17.22
N LEU A 99 -23.94 -1.90 -16.25
CA LEU A 99 -24.98 -2.20 -15.26
C LEU A 99 -25.12 -1.08 -14.21
N GLU A 100 -24.00 -0.50 -13.75
CA GLU A 100 -23.96 0.59 -12.77
C GLU A 100 -24.59 1.88 -13.34
N ASN A 101 -24.41 2.14 -14.64
CA ASN A 101 -25.16 3.21 -15.33
C ASN A 101 -26.64 2.86 -15.60
N LEU A 102 -27.10 1.62 -15.37
CA LEU A 102 -28.45 1.18 -15.75
C LEU A 102 -29.35 0.72 -14.60
N SER A 103 -28.88 0.42 -13.38
CA SER A 103 -29.82 -0.08 -12.36
C SER A 103 -29.31 -0.12 -10.91
N ASP A 104 -29.77 0.82 -10.09
CA ASP A 104 -29.86 0.70 -8.62
C ASP A 104 -30.88 -0.38 -8.17
N VAL A 105 -31.55 -1.09 -9.10
CA VAL A 105 -32.63 -2.06 -8.81
C VAL A 105 -32.18 -3.52 -8.99
N GLN A 106 -30.95 -3.80 -9.46
CA GLN A 106 -30.49 -5.17 -9.75
C GLN A 106 -29.37 -5.70 -8.83
N ILE A 107 -29.10 -5.04 -7.70
CA ILE A 107 -28.11 -5.45 -6.67
C ILE A 107 -28.46 -6.83 -6.03
N GLY A 108 -29.60 -7.44 -6.36
CA GLY A 108 -30.05 -8.73 -5.84
C GLY A 108 -29.61 -9.99 -6.61
N LYS A 109 -28.86 -9.90 -7.71
CA LYS A 109 -28.39 -11.08 -8.46
C LYS A 109 -26.91 -10.98 -8.83
N LEU A 110 -26.02 -11.08 -7.85
CA LEU A 110 -24.65 -11.49 -8.13
C LEU A 110 -24.62 -13.01 -8.34
N PRO A 111 -24.08 -13.54 -9.44
CA PRO A 111 -23.87 -14.96 -9.58
C PRO A 111 -22.69 -15.38 -8.69
N GLU A 112 -23.02 -16.16 -7.67
CA GLU A 112 -22.23 -17.09 -6.87
C GLU A 112 -21.12 -17.81 -7.69
N SER A 113 -20.04 -17.10 -8.00
CA SER A 113 -18.92 -17.60 -8.84
C SER A 113 -17.58 -16.98 -8.44
N ASP A 114 -17.44 -16.62 -7.15
CA ASP A 114 -16.28 -15.92 -6.60
C ASP A 114 -15.11 -16.85 -6.20
N LEU A 115 -15.30 -18.17 -6.22
CA LEU A 115 -14.25 -19.13 -5.81
C LEU A 115 -13.45 -19.73 -6.98
N GLU A 116 -14.02 -19.85 -8.19
CA GLU A 116 -13.30 -20.38 -9.37
C GLU A 116 -12.44 -19.32 -10.12
N ASN A 117 -12.69 -18.02 -9.93
CA ASN A 117 -12.01 -16.93 -10.65
C ASN A 117 -10.75 -16.36 -9.96
N LEU A 118 -10.13 -17.09 -9.02
CA LEU A 118 -8.90 -16.63 -8.34
C LEU A 118 -7.70 -16.45 -9.29
N SER A 119 -7.65 -17.22 -10.39
CA SER A 119 -6.68 -17.07 -11.46
C SER A 119 -6.89 -15.76 -12.22
N GLU A 120 -8.14 -15.36 -12.45
CA GLU A 120 -8.51 -14.13 -13.14
C GLU A 120 -8.17 -12.87 -12.31
N VAL A 121 -8.39 -12.93 -10.99
CA VAL A 121 -7.97 -11.87 -10.06
C VAL A 121 -6.46 -11.62 -10.11
N ARG A 122 -5.66 -12.65 -10.40
CA ARG A 122 -4.19 -12.56 -10.47
C ARG A 122 -3.71 -11.65 -11.59
N TRP A 123 -4.37 -11.71 -12.75
CA TRP A 123 -3.98 -10.97 -13.96
C TRP A 123 -4.68 -9.62 -14.10
N ASN A 124 -5.57 -9.28 -13.16
CA ASN A 124 -6.37 -8.08 -13.22
C ASN A 124 -5.53 -6.79 -13.27
N ARG A 125 -5.82 -5.95 -14.28
CA ARG A 125 -5.15 -4.67 -14.60
C ARG A 125 -3.62 -4.74 -14.79
N LEU A 126 -3.06 -5.93 -15.01
CA LEU A 126 -1.62 -6.09 -15.17
C LEU A 126 -1.13 -5.40 -16.45
N LEU A 127 -1.86 -5.59 -17.56
CA LEU A 127 -1.55 -4.95 -18.83
C LEU A 127 -1.71 -3.42 -18.74
N ASP A 128 -2.79 -2.93 -18.11
CA ASP A 128 -2.99 -1.49 -17.91
C ASP A 128 -1.80 -0.86 -17.18
N SER A 129 -1.36 -1.49 -16.08
CA SER A 129 -0.24 -1.01 -15.27
C SER A 129 1.08 -1.11 -16.03
N SER A 130 1.30 -2.18 -16.79
CA SER A 130 2.52 -2.39 -17.57
C SER A 130 2.66 -1.35 -18.69
N ILE A 131 1.61 -1.15 -19.48
CA ILE A 131 1.60 -0.18 -20.58
C ILE A 131 1.69 1.24 -20.04
N ALA A 132 0.89 1.58 -19.01
CA ALA A 132 0.96 2.88 -18.38
C ALA A 132 2.34 3.13 -17.77
N GLY A 133 2.92 2.14 -17.08
CA GLY A 133 4.26 2.22 -16.52
C GLY A 133 5.31 2.44 -17.61
N GLY A 134 5.23 1.70 -18.71
CA GLY A 134 6.13 1.87 -19.83
C GLY A 134 6.05 3.27 -20.46
N LEU A 135 4.84 3.77 -20.68
CA LEU A 135 4.63 5.13 -21.20
C LEU A 135 5.12 6.19 -20.22
N THR A 136 4.76 6.09 -18.95
CA THR A 136 5.19 7.05 -17.92
C THR A 136 6.71 7.05 -17.75
N GLY A 137 7.32 5.88 -17.58
CA GLY A 137 8.78 5.76 -17.44
C GLY A 137 9.53 6.29 -18.67
N GLY A 138 9.01 6.00 -19.87
CA GLY A 138 9.56 6.50 -21.12
C GLY A 138 9.45 8.03 -21.21
N ILE A 139 8.26 8.60 -21.01
CA ILE A 139 8.00 10.04 -21.09
C ILE A 139 8.83 10.80 -20.05
N LEU A 140 8.79 10.34 -18.79
CA LEU A 140 9.46 11.03 -17.68
C LEU A 140 10.98 10.99 -17.86
N SER A 141 11.53 9.85 -18.29
CA SER A 141 12.96 9.75 -18.59
C SER A 141 13.35 10.58 -19.81
N ALA A 142 12.53 10.60 -20.87
CA ALA A 142 12.79 11.42 -22.04
C ALA A 142 12.79 12.91 -21.71
N ALA A 143 11.89 13.36 -20.83
CA ALA A 143 11.79 14.75 -20.39
C ALA A 143 12.99 15.20 -19.56
N PHE A 144 13.47 14.37 -18.63
CA PHE A 144 14.55 14.77 -17.70
C PHE A 144 15.96 14.35 -18.13
N ARG A 145 16.10 13.29 -18.94
CA ARG A 145 17.38 12.66 -19.30
C ARG A 145 17.59 12.56 -20.81
N GLY A 146 16.62 13.03 -21.61
CA GLY A 146 16.70 13.07 -23.07
C GLY A 146 16.08 11.85 -23.77
N LYS A 147 15.71 12.05 -25.04
CA LYS A 147 14.91 11.13 -25.87
C LYS A 147 15.50 9.73 -26.00
N ALA A 148 16.83 9.60 -25.99
CA ALA A 148 17.52 8.31 -26.10
C ALA A 148 17.22 7.35 -24.93
N THR A 149 16.74 7.87 -23.79
CA THR A 149 16.44 7.05 -22.61
C THR A 149 15.00 6.52 -22.58
N PHE A 150 14.12 6.97 -23.49
CA PHE A 150 12.70 6.63 -23.52
C PHE A 150 12.48 5.11 -23.48
N LEU A 151 13.09 4.37 -24.41
CA LEU A 151 12.84 2.94 -24.56
C LEU A 151 13.37 2.14 -23.36
N LYS A 152 14.58 2.46 -22.89
CA LYS A 152 15.20 1.77 -21.75
C LYS A 152 14.39 2.00 -20.47
N ALA A 153 14.01 3.24 -20.19
CA ALA A 153 13.23 3.59 -19.01
C ALA A 153 11.78 3.08 -19.10
N GLY A 154 11.20 3.03 -20.30
CA GLY A 154 9.88 2.44 -20.51
C GLY A 154 9.87 0.95 -20.18
N ILE A 155 10.82 0.16 -20.71
CA ILE A 155 10.87 -1.28 -20.44
C ILE A 155 11.11 -1.58 -18.96
N THR A 156 12.01 -0.85 -18.30
CA THR A 156 12.25 -1.08 -16.87
C THR A 156 11.04 -0.69 -16.02
N SER A 157 10.38 0.43 -16.35
CA SER A 157 9.19 0.87 -15.63
C SER A 157 7.99 -0.05 -15.85
N SER A 158 7.78 -0.59 -17.06
CA SER A 158 6.72 -1.56 -17.33
C SER A 158 6.92 -2.86 -16.56
N LEU A 159 8.17 -3.31 -16.41
CA LEU A 159 8.51 -4.50 -15.62
C LEU A 159 8.28 -4.27 -14.12
N ILE A 160 8.74 -3.14 -13.59
CA ILE A 160 8.53 -2.75 -12.18
C ILE A 160 7.03 -2.68 -11.86
N THR A 161 6.26 -1.98 -12.69
CA THR A 161 4.82 -1.82 -12.49
C THR A 161 4.06 -3.15 -12.62
N SER A 162 4.51 -4.06 -13.49
CA SER A 162 3.96 -5.42 -13.60
C SER A 162 4.19 -6.23 -12.31
N ILE A 163 5.41 -6.18 -11.75
CA ILE A 163 5.75 -6.88 -10.51
C ILE A 163 4.94 -6.32 -9.33
N ILE A 164 4.84 -5.00 -9.21
CA ILE A 164 4.04 -4.34 -8.17
C ILE A 164 2.56 -4.74 -8.30
N GLN A 165 2.00 -4.71 -9.51
CA GLN A 165 0.61 -5.07 -9.73
C GLN A 165 0.34 -6.55 -9.39
N LEU A 166 1.23 -7.47 -9.76
CA LEU A 166 1.15 -8.87 -9.34
C LEU A 166 1.15 -9.00 -7.82
N SER A 167 2.04 -8.28 -7.15
CA SER A 167 2.19 -8.32 -5.69
C SER A 167 0.90 -7.88 -4.99
N ILE A 168 0.31 -6.77 -5.45
CA ILE A 168 -0.98 -6.25 -4.92
C ILE A 168 -2.11 -7.27 -5.19
N ASN A 169 -2.16 -7.87 -6.38
CA ASN A 169 -3.17 -8.85 -6.74
C ASN A 169 -3.06 -10.12 -5.86
N GLN A 170 -1.84 -10.57 -5.55
CA GLN A 170 -1.60 -11.70 -4.64
C GLN A 170 -2.06 -11.40 -3.21
N ILE A 171 -1.75 -10.20 -2.70
CA ILE A 171 -2.23 -9.76 -1.37
C ILE A 171 -3.76 -9.75 -1.33
N ARG A 172 -4.41 -9.28 -2.40
CA ARG A 172 -5.87 -9.31 -2.52
C ARG A 172 -6.42 -10.75 -2.45
N ILE A 173 -5.80 -11.69 -3.17
CA ILE A 173 -6.19 -13.10 -3.14
C ILE A 173 -6.06 -13.68 -1.73
N ILE A 174 -4.96 -13.37 -1.01
CA ILE A 174 -4.77 -13.82 0.37
C ILE A 174 -5.89 -13.29 1.26
N ARG A 175 -6.19 -11.99 1.18
CA ARG A 175 -7.29 -11.38 1.94
C ARG A 175 -8.64 -12.03 1.63
N LEU A 176 -8.97 -12.24 0.36
CA LEU A 176 -10.22 -12.89 -0.04
C LEU A 176 -10.32 -14.32 0.50
N LYS A 177 -9.22 -15.09 0.45
CA LYS A 177 -9.17 -16.43 1.06
C LYS A 177 -9.39 -16.38 2.57
N THR A 178 -8.86 -15.39 3.27
CA THR A 178 -9.08 -15.22 4.71
C THR A 178 -10.53 -14.88 5.03
N LEU A 179 -11.13 -13.96 4.28
CA LEU A 179 -12.53 -13.57 4.47
C LEU A 179 -13.49 -14.72 4.13
N ALA A 180 -13.24 -15.47 3.07
CA ALA A 180 -14.05 -16.64 2.70
C ALA A 180 -13.97 -17.75 3.77
N LYS A 181 -12.81 -17.95 4.40
CA LYS A 181 -12.69 -18.87 5.53
C LYS A 181 -13.50 -18.40 6.74
N GLN A 182 -13.52 -17.10 7.00
CA GLN A 182 -14.27 -16.52 8.11
C GLN A 182 -15.79 -16.58 7.87
N SER A 183 -16.25 -16.39 6.64
CA SER A 183 -17.67 -16.52 6.29
C SER A 183 -18.17 -17.97 6.43
N ILE A 184 -17.39 -18.95 5.96
CA ILE A 184 -17.72 -20.38 6.11
C ILE A 184 -17.77 -20.78 7.60
N GLN A 185 -16.87 -20.23 8.42
CA GLN A 185 -16.88 -20.48 9.88
C GLN A 185 -18.10 -19.88 10.58
N LEU A 186 -18.57 -18.71 10.15
CA LEU A 186 -19.79 -18.10 10.69
C LEU A 186 -21.03 -18.90 10.27
N GLU A 187 -21.10 -19.34 9.02
CA GLU A 187 -22.22 -20.16 8.52
C GLU A 187 -22.33 -21.51 9.26
N ASN A 188 -21.20 -22.18 9.51
CA ASN A 188 -21.20 -23.43 10.27
C ASN A 188 -21.62 -23.22 11.74
N LYS A 189 -21.26 -22.09 12.35
CA LYS A 189 -21.63 -21.75 13.72
C LYS A 189 -23.14 -21.46 13.87
N ASP A 190 -23.77 -20.92 12.84
CA ASP A 190 -25.23 -20.69 12.82
C ASP A 190 -26.01 -21.97 12.52
N LYS A 191 -25.47 -22.89 11.72
CA LYS A 191 -26.02 -24.24 11.53
C LYS A 191 -25.98 -25.07 12.83
N ASP A 192 -24.91 -24.97 13.61
CA ASP A 192 -24.80 -25.63 14.92
C ASP A 192 -25.75 -25.03 15.96
N LYS A 193 -26.01 -23.70 15.94
CA LYS A 193 -27.02 -23.10 16.82
C LYS A 193 -28.45 -23.52 16.45
N ASN A 194 -28.77 -23.60 15.16
CA ASN A 194 -30.11 -24.03 14.72
C ASN A 194 -30.36 -25.53 14.92
N SER A 195 -29.32 -26.38 14.88
CA SER A 195 -29.44 -27.80 15.24
C SER A 195 -29.62 -28.01 16.74
N ILE A 196 -29.04 -27.14 17.58
CA ILE A 196 -29.28 -27.13 19.03
C ILE A 196 -30.69 -26.65 19.37
N ILE A 197 -31.23 -25.65 18.67
CA ILE A 197 -32.61 -25.16 18.87
C ILE A 197 -33.65 -26.21 18.40
N PHE A 198 -33.41 -26.87 17.26
CA PHE A 198 -34.29 -27.96 16.79
C PHE A 198 -34.22 -29.21 17.67
N SER A 199 -33.07 -29.48 18.31
CA SER A 199 -32.92 -30.60 19.27
C SER A 199 -33.46 -30.27 20.68
N LYS A 200 -33.58 -28.98 21.04
CA LYS A 200 -34.13 -28.55 22.33
C LYS A 200 -35.67 -28.52 22.35
N SER A 201 -36.34 -28.50 21.18
CA SER A 201 -37.80 -28.52 21.09
C SER A 201 -38.45 -29.87 21.45
N HIS A 202 -37.68 -30.93 21.73
CA HIS A 202 -38.22 -32.25 22.11
C HIS A 202 -37.77 -32.78 23.48
N LYS A 203 -37.13 -31.95 24.33
CA LYS A 203 -36.79 -32.34 25.70
C LYS A 203 -36.98 -31.19 26.70
N GLU A 204 -38.22 -30.75 26.89
CA GLU A 204 -38.59 -29.95 28.06
C GLU A 204 -40.09 -30.12 28.37
N TYR A 205 -40.46 -31.34 28.79
CA TYR A 205 -41.58 -31.53 29.71
C TYR A 205 -41.02 -32.33 30.90
N ASN A 206 -41.17 -31.76 32.10
CA ASN A 206 -40.65 -32.19 33.41
C ASN A 206 -39.19 -31.80 33.71
N SER A 207 -38.97 -30.58 34.21
CA SER A 207 -38.92 -30.38 35.67
C SER A 207 -38.60 -28.92 36.00
N SER A 208 -39.47 -28.35 36.81
CA SER A 208 -39.36 -27.01 37.36
C SER A 208 -38.27 -26.92 38.43
N PHE A 209 -37.80 -25.68 38.62
CA PHE A 209 -37.50 -25.11 39.94
C PHE A 209 -36.22 -25.55 40.65
N ASN A 210 -35.10 -24.86 40.38
CA ASN A 210 -34.26 -24.14 41.37
C ASN A 210 -32.92 -23.70 40.76
N GLU A 211 -32.37 -22.61 41.31
CA GLU A 211 -30.99 -22.11 41.11
C GLU A 211 -30.68 -21.30 39.84
N SER A 212 -31.46 -20.25 39.61
CA SER A 212 -30.92 -19.02 39.01
C SER A 212 -30.60 -18.04 40.14
N GLN A 213 -29.32 -17.91 40.56
CA GLN A 213 -28.76 -16.64 41.10
C GLN A 213 -27.26 -16.63 41.53
N SER A 214 -26.48 -17.71 41.46
CA SER A 214 -25.13 -17.73 42.09
C SER A 214 -23.90 -17.72 41.17
N GLN A 215 -24.03 -17.53 39.85
CA GLN A 215 -22.89 -17.60 38.91
C GLN A 215 -22.47 -16.29 38.24
N ILE A 216 -23.22 -15.20 38.41
CA ILE A 216 -22.89 -13.90 37.77
C ILE A 216 -21.95 -13.04 38.64
N ILE A 217 -21.75 -13.36 39.92
CA ILE A 217 -20.88 -12.57 40.82
C ILE A 217 -19.44 -13.13 40.93
N LYS A 218 -19.16 -14.36 40.47
CA LYS A 218 -17.83 -15.00 40.66
C LYS A 218 -16.81 -14.80 39.54
N SER A 219 -17.12 -14.07 38.47
CA SER A 219 -16.20 -13.89 37.33
C SER A 219 -15.53 -12.50 37.26
N PHE A 220 -15.69 -11.67 38.29
CA PHE A 220 -15.14 -10.31 38.31
C PHE A 220 -14.05 -10.07 39.38
N GLU A 221 -13.58 -11.10 40.09
CA GLU A 221 -12.72 -10.92 41.27
C GLU A 221 -11.45 -11.79 41.28
N ASP A 222 -10.84 -12.04 40.11
CA ASP A 222 -9.53 -12.75 40.02
C ASP A 222 -8.47 -12.00 39.18
N ASN A 223 -8.72 -10.75 38.80
CA ASN A 223 -7.67 -9.87 38.28
C ASN A 223 -7.27 -8.88 39.37
N LEU A 224 -6.35 -9.27 40.25
CA LEU A 224 -5.35 -8.41 40.91
C LEU A 224 -4.64 -9.17 42.04
N ARG A 225 -3.52 -9.83 41.74
CA ARG A 225 -2.39 -9.89 42.68
C ARG A 225 -1.08 -10.25 41.97
N PRO A 226 0.02 -9.50 42.20
CA PRO A 226 1.34 -9.85 41.69
C PRO A 226 2.03 -10.81 42.67
N SER A 227 2.77 -11.77 42.15
CA SER A 227 3.76 -12.51 42.91
C SER A 227 4.88 -12.94 41.99
N ASP A 228 6.07 -12.48 42.37
CA ASP A 228 7.38 -12.69 41.77
C ASP A 228 7.85 -14.16 41.84
N GLU A 229 8.89 -14.44 41.03
CA GLU A 229 9.82 -15.61 41.09
C GLU A 229 9.22 -16.99 40.68
N GLU A 230 9.83 -17.87 39.88
CA GLU A 230 11.11 -17.99 39.17
C GLU A 230 10.99 -19.16 38.15
N ILE A 231 11.58 -19.00 36.97
CA ILE A 231 12.44 -19.96 36.23
C ILE A 231 11.85 -21.27 35.61
N THR A 232 11.76 -21.22 34.27
CA THR A 232 11.88 -22.27 33.22
C THR A 232 10.98 -23.51 33.20
N LYS A 233 10.21 -23.66 32.09
CA LYS A 233 10.50 -24.61 31.01
C LYS A 233 9.56 -24.44 29.80
N SER A 234 10.19 -24.23 28.64
CA SER A 234 9.76 -24.59 27.27
C SER A 234 8.29 -24.39 26.87
N ASN A 235 8.00 -23.28 26.20
CA ASN A 235 6.97 -23.24 25.16
C ASN A 235 7.56 -22.66 23.88
N ILE A 236 7.59 -23.47 22.82
CA ILE A 236 7.97 -23.06 21.47
C ILE A 236 6.80 -22.24 20.92
N GLU A 237 6.77 -20.96 21.22
CA GLU A 237 5.87 -20.02 20.55
C GLU A 237 6.32 -19.87 19.09
N LYS A 238 5.37 -20.11 18.17
CA LYS A 238 5.61 -19.93 16.74
C LYS A 238 5.92 -18.44 16.51
N PRO A 239 7.05 -18.08 15.87
CA PRO A 239 7.45 -16.69 15.73
C PRO A 239 6.37 -15.90 14.97
N SER A 240 6.05 -14.72 15.48
CA SER A 240 5.03 -13.86 14.89
C SER A 240 5.46 -13.42 13.48
N PHE A 241 4.50 -13.07 12.62
CA PHE A 241 4.79 -12.67 11.24
C PHE A 241 5.83 -11.53 11.11
N PRO A 242 5.81 -10.48 11.96
CA PRO A 242 6.89 -9.47 12.00
C PRO A 242 8.28 -10.05 12.28
N GLU A 243 8.36 -11.03 13.16
CA GLU A 243 9.60 -11.69 13.59
C GLU A 243 10.21 -12.55 12.46
N LYS A 244 9.36 -13.23 11.69
CA LYS A 244 9.77 -13.95 10.47
C LYS A 244 10.28 -13.01 9.38
N MET A 245 9.72 -11.81 9.30
CA MET A 245 10.15 -10.77 8.36
C MET A 245 11.50 -10.19 8.77
N MET A 246 11.69 -9.87 10.05
CA MET A 246 12.99 -9.43 10.59
C MET A 246 14.09 -10.49 10.42
N ASN A 247 13.79 -11.76 10.69
CA ASN A 247 14.76 -12.85 10.50
C ASN A 247 15.10 -13.14 9.03
N SER A 248 14.22 -12.79 8.08
CA SER A 248 14.51 -12.90 6.64
C SER A 248 15.35 -11.72 6.14
N LEU A 249 15.17 -10.53 6.72
CA LEU A 249 15.94 -9.33 6.36
C LEU A 249 17.39 -9.40 6.87
N THR A 250 17.63 -9.97 8.04
CA THR A 250 18.99 -10.15 8.59
C THR A 250 19.82 -11.18 7.82
N LYS A 251 19.19 -12.08 7.04
CA LYS A 251 19.89 -13.07 6.21
C LYS A 251 20.40 -12.49 4.88
N PHE A 252 19.80 -11.39 4.40
CA PHE A 252 20.13 -10.76 3.11
C PHE A 252 20.90 -9.45 3.24
N LEU A 253 20.89 -8.83 4.42
CA LEU A 253 21.68 -7.66 4.71
C LEU A 253 22.73 -8.03 5.77
N PRO A 254 24.03 -7.93 5.48
CA PRO A 254 25.07 -8.00 6.50
C PRO A 254 25.02 -6.71 7.35
N VAL A 255 23.93 -6.55 8.10
CA VAL A 255 23.80 -5.50 9.13
C VAL A 255 24.65 -5.97 10.29
N ARG A 256 25.92 -5.55 10.29
CA ARG A 256 26.79 -5.65 11.45
C ARG A 256 26.07 -4.94 12.59
N LYS A 257 25.72 -5.67 13.66
CA LYS A 257 25.15 -5.07 14.86
C LYS A 257 26.23 -4.15 15.42
N LEU A 258 26.04 -2.83 15.29
CA LEU A 258 26.88 -1.84 15.93
C LEU A 258 26.77 -2.10 17.43
N THR A 259 27.88 -2.43 18.09
CA THR A 259 27.84 -2.66 19.53
C THR A 259 27.50 -1.34 20.23
N ASN A 260 26.89 -1.41 21.42
CA ASN A 260 26.50 -0.19 22.16
C ASN A 260 27.69 0.75 22.37
N GLU A 261 28.90 0.20 22.46
CA GLU A 261 30.15 0.94 22.59
C GLU A 261 30.54 1.66 21.28
N GLU A 262 30.45 1.00 20.12
CA GLU A 262 30.68 1.65 18.81
C GLU A 262 29.66 2.76 18.54
N TYR A 263 28.41 2.58 19.02
CA TYR A 263 27.38 3.61 18.93
C TYR A 263 27.73 4.84 19.76
N ILE A 264 28.20 4.66 21.00
CA ILE A 264 28.61 5.75 21.89
C ILE A 264 29.82 6.49 21.30
N GLN A 265 30.84 5.78 20.79
CA GLN A 265 31.99 6.40 20.13
C GLN A 265 31.58 7.23 18.90
N THR A 266 30.59 6.75 18.14
CA THR A 266 30.05 7.50 16.99
C THR A 266 29.33 8.77 17.43
N LEU A 267 28.61 8.73 18.55
CA LEU A 267 27.95 9.91 19.13
C LEU A 267 28.94 10.93 19.68
N GLU A 268 29.98 10.49 20.38
CA GLU A 268 31.04 11.37 20.87
C GLU A 268 31.78 12.06 19.73
N LYS A 269 32.17 11.29 18.70
CA LYS A 269 32.79 11.87 17.49
C LYS A 269 31.90 12.90 16.80
N LYS A 270 30.58 12.66 16.74
CA LYS A 270 29.62 13.63 16.18
C LYS A 270 29.49 14.88 17.06
N LYS A 271 29.50 14.72 18.38
CA LYS A 271 29.47 15.84 19.33
C LYS A 271 30.72 16.73 19.16
N ASP A 272 31.89 16.12 19.01
CA ASP A 272 33.14 16.87 18.82
C ASP A 272 33.19 17.60 17.48
N ASP A 273 32.70 17.00 16.39
CA ASP A 273 32.61 17.67 15.09
C ASP A 273 31.65 18.88 15.12
N ILE A 274 30.51 18.75 15.79
CA ILE A 274 29.55 19.84 15.96
C ILE A 274 30.15 20.97 16.82
N ASN A 275 30.80 20.63 17.93
CA ASN A 275 31.47 21.62 18.78
C ASN A 275 32.59 22.35 18.03
N LYS A 276 33.34 21.65 17.18
CA LYS A 276 34.35 22.25 16.33
C LYS A 276 33.72 23.25 15.34
N ARG A 277 32.63 22.88 14.67
CA ARG A 277 31.92 23.77 13.74
C ARG A 277 31.33 25.00 14.43
N LEU A 278 30.78 24.84 15.63
CA LEU A 278 30.28 25.96 16.44
C LEU A 278 31.41 26.96 16.73
N LYS A 279 32.58 26.46 17.13
CA LYS A 279 33.75 27.31 17.40
C LYS A 279 34.25 28.04 16.15
N GLU A 280 34.26 27.37 15.00
CA GLU A 280 34.64 28.01 13.73
C GLU A 280 33.67 29.14 13.35
N ILE A 281 32.37 28.96 13.57
CA ILE A 281 31.34 29.99 13.33
C ILE A 281 31.53 31.18 14.27
N ASP A 282 31.76 30.95 15.57
CA ASP A 282 31.99 32.03 16.55
C ASP A 282 33.24 32.87 16.18
N GLU A 283 34.29 32.22 15.67
CA GLU A 283 35.51 32.90 15.21
C GLU A 283 35.29 33.67 13.89
N GLU A 284 34.39 33.21 13.03
CA GLU A 284 34.01 33.91 11.80
C GLU A 284 33.12 35.12 12.11
N GLU A 285 32.15 34.98 13.02
CA GLU A 285 31.29 36.07 13.49
C GLU A 285 32.10 37.20 14.11
N LYS A 286 33.07 36.86 14.97
CA LYS A 286 33.97 37.86 15.56
C LYS A 286 34.80 38.59 14.51
N ARG A 287 35.33 37.87 13.52
CA ARG A 287 36.09 38.47 12.41
C ARG A 287 35.24 39.41 11.55
N MET A 288 33.98 39.04 11.28
CA MET A 288 33.05 39.90 10.56
C MET A 288 32.73 41.17 11.36
N TYR A 289 32.54 41.05 12.68
CA TYR A 289 32.28 42.18 13.55
C TYR A 289 33.45 43.18 13.58
N ASP A 290 34.68 42.68 13.76
CA ASP A 290 35.90 43.50 13.75
C ASP A 290 36.09 44.20 12.39
N TRP A 291 35.83 43.48 11.28
CA TRP A 291 35.89 44.04 9.93
C TRP A 291 34.86 45.16 9.72
N ALA A 292 33.61 44.97 10.15
CA ALA A 292 32.55 45.97 10.04
C ALA A 292 32.88 47.23 10.85
N GLN A 293 33.44 47.07 12.06
CA GLN A 293 33.84 48.20 12.89
C GLN A 293 34.97 49.02 12.23
N SER A 294 35.94 48.36 11.60
CA SER A 294 37.05 49.02 10.88
C SER A 294 36.59 49.88 9.68
N GLN A 295 35.53 49.44 8.98
CA GLN A 295 34.92 50.19 7.87
C GLN A 295 34.19 51.45 8.35
N SER A 296 33.48 51.35 9.48
CA SER A 296 32.71 52.47 10.04
C SER A 296 33.56 53.59 10.65
N GLY A 297 34.83 53.31 10.96
CA GLY A 297 35.75 54.24 11.63
C GLY A 297 36.66 55.05 10.70
N SER A 298 36.60 54.88 9.37
CA SER A 298 37.34 55.75 8.44
C SER A 298 36.60 57.08 8.26
N PRO A 299 37.14 58.21 8.75
CA PRO A 299 36.54 59.52 8.53
C PRO A 299 36.75 59.90 7.06
N SER A 300 35.66 60.23 6.37
CA SER A 300 35.64 60.88 5.07
C SER A 300 36.24 62.28 5.11
#